data_AF-A0A5J4RK29-F1
#
_entry.id   AF-A0A5J4RK29-F1
#
_cell.length_a   1.000
_cell.length_b   1.000
_cell.length_c   1.000
_cell.angle_alpha   90.00
_cell.angle_beta   90.00
_cell.angle_gamma   90.00
#
_symmetry.space_group_name_H-M   'P 1'
#
loop_
_entity.id
_entity.type
_entity.pdbx_description
1 polymer ?
#
loop_
_entity_poly.entity_id
_entity_poly.type
_entity_poly.pdbx_seq_one_letter_code
_entity_poly.pdbx_strand_id
1 'polypeptide(L)' 'MHREKNGNVPIIGRITVDGKIAQVSTKLEIHPGNWNTKSGKAVGRTAEIQQINTLLE' A
#
# COMPACT_ATOMS: atom_id res chain seq x y z
N MET A 1 -12.95 -15.02 -5.29
CA MET A 1 -12.52 -13.73 -4.69
C MET A 1 -11.94 -14.06 -3.32
N HIS A 2 -10.61 -14.22 -3.21
CA HIS A 2 -9.97 -14.48 -1.93
C HIS A 2 -10.06 -13.20 -1.09
N ARG A 3 -10.95 -13.20 -0.09
CA ARG A 3 -10.95 -12.18 0.96
C ARG A 3 -9.91 -12.62 1.98
N GLU A 4 -8.77 -11.98 1.96
CA GLU A 4 -7.70 -12.19 2.93
C GLU A 4 -8.27 -11.82 4.32
N LYS A 5 -8.35 -12.81 5.20
CA LYS A 5 -9.21 -12.83 6.41
C LYS A 5 -8.74 -11.89 7.54
N ASN A 6 -7.80 -10.98 7.29
CA ASN A 6 -7.06 -10.27 8.34
C ASN A 6 -7.37 -8.76 8.42
N GLY A 7 -8.31 -8.23 7.63
CA GLY A 7 -8.66 -6.80 7.65
C GLY A 7 -7.63 -5.87 7.01
N ASN A 8 -6.58 -6.43 6.40
CA ASN A 8 -5.63 -5.70 5.59
C ASN A 8 -6.24 -5.37 4.23
N VAL A 9 -5.71 -4.32 3.61
CA VAL A 9 -6.11 -3.86 2.27
C VAL A 9 -4.88 -3.78 1.36
N PRO A 10 -5.02 -4.02 0.05
CA PRO A 10 -3.92 -3.92 -0.88
C PRO A 10 -3.47 -2.47 -1.07
N ILE A 11 -2.16 -2.28 -1.24
CA ILE A 11 -1.57 -1.01 -1.65
C ILE A 11 -1.59 -0.94 -3.18
N ILE A 12 -2.20 0.11 -3.74
CA ILE A 12 -2.32 0.32 -5.18
C ILE A 12 -1.58 1.60 -5.58
N GLY A 13 -0.62 1.47 -6.50
CA GLY A 13 0.03 2.61 -7.14
C GLY A 13 -0.87 3.20 -8.22
N ARG A 14 -1.14 4.50 -8.16
CA ARG A 14 -1.90 5.23 -9.18
C ARG A 14 -0.94 6.01 -10.08
N ILE A 15 -0.96 5.70 -11.37
CA ILE A 15 -0.19 6.38 -12.40
C ILE A 15 -1.17 7.19 -13.25
N THR A 16 -0.93 8.47 -13.45
CA THR A 16 -1.73 9.31 -14.34
C THR A 16 -0.84 9.87 -15.44
N VAL A 17 -1.16 9.59 -16.70
CA VAL A 17 -0.44 10.07 -17.89
C VAL A 17 -1.46 10.62 -18.88
N ASP A 18 -1.31 11.88 -19.29
CA ASP A 18 -2.20 12.57 -20.23
C ASP A 18 -3.70 12.43 -19.88
N GLY A 19 -4.03 12.54 -18.59
CA GLY A 19 -5.41 12.41 -18.08
C GLY A 19 -5.93 10.97 -18.00
N LYS A 20 -5.17 9.97 -18.47
CA LYS A 20 -5.51 8.55 -18.31
C LYS A 20 -4.92 8.01 -17.01
N ILE A 21 -5.75 7.33 -16.25
CA ILE A 21 -5.36 6.69 -14.99
C ILE A 21 -5.07 5.21 -15.25
N ALA A 22 -3.88 4.77 -14.87
CA ALA A 22 -3.52 3.37 -14.73
C ALA A 22 -3.32 3.04 -13.25
N GLN A 23 -3.65 1.81 -12.87
CA GLN A 23 -3.42 1.30 -11.52
C GLN A 23 -2.48 0.10 -11.58
N VAL A 24 -1.46 0.12 -10.73
CA VAL A 24 -0.51 -0.97 -10.53
C VAL A 24 -0.74 -1.55 -9.16
N SER A 25 -0.96 -2.87 -9.09
CA SER A 25 -0.92 -3.59 -7.83
C SER A 25 0.53 -3.79 -7.41
N THR A 26 0.87 -3.36 -6.20
CA THR A 26 2.21 -3.57 -5.63
C THR A 26 2.38 -4.98 -5.05
N LYS A 27 1.28 -5.76 -4.97
CA LYS A 27 1.19 -7.05 -4.26
C LYS A 27 1.50 -6.94 -2.75
N LEU A 28 1.54 -5.73 -2.21
CA LEU A 28 1.67 -5.48 -0.79
C LEU A 28 0.29 -5.23 -0.19
N GLU A 29 0.12 -5.64 1.05
CA GLU A 29 -1.08 -5.38 1.84
C GLU A 29 -0.70 -4.72 3.15
N ILE A 30 -1.61 -3.90 3.69
CA ILE A 30 -1.41 -3.24 4.97
C ILE A 30 -2.72 -3.05 5.71
N HIS A 31 -2.68 -3.09 7.04
CA HIS A 31 -3.82 -2.67 7.84
C HIS A 31 -4.06 -1.16 7.65
N PRO A 32 -5.30 -0.70 7.37
CA PRO A 32 -5.59 0.72 7.13
C PRO A 32 -5.13 1.65 8.26
N GLY A 33 -5.19 1.19 9.51
CA GLY A 33 -4.73 1.95 10.67
C GLY A 33 -3.22 2.19 10.73
N ASN A 34 -2.44 1.44 9.95
CA ASN A 34 -0.99 1.57 9.84
C ASN A 34 -0.57 2.33 8.57
N TRP A 35 -1.51 2.95 7.84
CA TRP A 35 -1.18 3.71 6.63
C TRP A 35 -1.35 5.22 6.85
N ASN A 36 -0.33 5.99 6.51
CA ASN A 36 -0.44 7.44 6.47
C ASN A 36 -0.76 7.91 5.05
N THR A 37 -2.01 8.33 4.84
CA THR A 37 -2.50 8.81 3.54
C THR A 37 -1.84 10.11 3.08
N LYS A 38 -1.32 10.94 4.00
CA LYS A 38 -0.64 12.20 3.65
C LYS A 38 0.78 11.95 3.15
N SER A 39 1.52 11.06 3.80
CA SER A 39 2.89 10.73 3.40
C SER A 39 2.98 9.61 2.38
N GLY A 40 1.90 8.85 2.15
CA GLY A 40 1.91 7.66 1.30
C GLY A 40 2.84 6.57 1.83
N LYS A 41 2.96 6.44 3.16
CA LYS A 41 3.89 5.52 3.84
C LYS A 41 3.19 4.71 4.93
N ALA A 42 3.72 3.53 5.19
CA ALA A 42 3.35 2.71 6.32
C ALA A 42 3.91 3.32 7.64
N VAL A 43 3.12 3.25 8.72
CA VAL A 43 3.41 3.81 10.05
C VAL A 43 3.52 2.68 11.05
N GLY A 44 4.61 2.67 11.82
CA GLY A 44 4.92 1.62 12.79
C GLY A 44 6.42 1.36 12.88
N ARG A 45 6.80 0.40 13.73
CA ARG A 45 8.20 0.03 13.98
C ARG A 45 8.49 -1.47 13.76
N THR A 46 7.52 -2.22 13.25
CA THR A 46 7.71 -3.64 12.95
C THR A 46 8.56 -3.81 11.69
N ALA A 47 9.24 -4.96 11.58
CA ALA A 47 10.04 -5.29 10.40
C ALA A 47 9.19 -5.29 9.12
N GLU A 48 7.94 -5.75 9.19
CA GLU A 48 7.00 -5.73 8.07
C GLU A 48 6.71 -4.29 7.58
N ILE A 49 6.47 -3.35 8.49
CA ILE A 49 6.22 -1.94 8.13
C ILE A 49 7.45 -1.30 7.50
N GLN A 50 8.64 -1.60 8.00
CA GLN A 50 9.90 -1.12 7.42
C GLN A 50 10.09 -1.68 6.01
N GLN A 51 9.86 -2.99 5.82
CA GLN A 51 9.95 -3.64 4.52
C GLN A 51 8.95 -3.05 3.50
N ILE A 52 7.70 -2.81 3.91
CA ILE A 52 6.69 -2.17 3.04
C ILE A 52 7.20 -0.81 2.57
N ASN A 53 7.71 0.02 3.48
CA ASN A 53 8.23 1.33 3.09
C ASN A 53 9.42 1.19 2.14
N THR A 54 10.38 0.32 2.41
CA THR A 54 11.55 0.09 1.54
C THR A 54 11.17 -0.40 0.15
N LEU A 55 10.12 -1.23 0.01
CA LEU A 55 9.64 -1.71 -1.29
C LEU A 55 8.85 -0.64 -2.08
N LEU A 56 8.44 0.45 -1.42
CA LEU A 56 7.69 1.56 -2.00
C LEU A 56 8.55 2.82 -2.22
N GLU A 57 9.83 2.80 -1.82
CA GLU A 57 10.79 3.89 -2.09
C GLU A 57 11.24 3.94 -3.55
#